data_AF-A0A949AW58-F1
#
_entry.id   AF-A0A949AW58-F1
#
_cell.length_a   1.000
_cell.length_b   1.000
_cell.length_c   1.000
_cell.angle_alpha   90.00
_cell.angle_beta   90.00
_cell.angle_gamma   90.00
#
_symmetry.space_group_name_H-M   'P 1'
#
loop_
_entity.id
_entity.type
_entity.pdbx_description
1 polymer ?
#
loop_
_entity_poly.entity_id
_entity_poly.type
_entity_poly.pdbx_seq_one_letter_code
_entity_poly.pdbx_strand_id
1 'polypeptide(L)'
;MNSEIQINIRELLHAKSKKITDPAGREVEILEDAQASKVAEECHSTLHNVYIEALTLGICPYRYLRNREAISLQEQLGLAKSRVAVIGAGGLGGQVILLLARMGIGTLVVVDYDVFDETNLNRQALSSMETLGKPKPEAAAATVSSINPAVKVIPCQVKLDSSNAPEILTGANVVVDALDNVQDRFLLERTTKKLGIPLVHGALAGFEGQVMTIFPGDPGLKHLYRNEGAGGDKSE
;
A
#
# COMPACT_ATOMS: atom_id res chain seq x y z
N MET A 1 -22.12 16.50 -15.39
CA MET A 1 -22.07 16.48 -13.92
C MET A 1 -20.65 16.48 -13.34
N ASN A 2 -19.66 15.77 -13.90
CA ASN A 2 -18.28 15.79 -13.37
C ASN A 2 -17.52 17.12 -13.54
N SER A 3 -17.81 17.92 -14.57
CA SER A 3 -17.03 19.13 -14.88
C SER A 3 -17.23 20.27 -13.87
N GLU A 4 -18.44 20.50 -13.37
CA GLU A 4 -18.72 21.57 -12.40
C GLU A 4 -18.11 21.28 -11.03
N ILE A 5 -18.14 20.02 -10.59
CA ILE A 5 -17.48 19.57 -9.35
C ILE A 5 -15.96 19.74 -9.47
N GLN A 6 -15.39 19.41 -10.64
CA GLN A 6 -13.95 19.56 -10.90
C GLN A 6 -13.49 21.02 -11.02
N ILE A 7 -14.37 21.92 -11.47
CA ILE A 7 -14.07 23.36 -11.48
C ILE A 7 -14.06 23.89 -10.03
N ASN A 8 -15.06 23.50 -9.24
CA ASN A 8 -15.20 23.91 -7.84
C ASN A 8 -14.01 23.46 -6.97
N ILE A 9 -13.55 22.20 -7.11
CA ILE A 9 -12.42 21.71 -6.29
C ILE A 9 -11.12 22.48 -6.53
N ARG A 10 -10.83 22.86 -7.79
CA ARG A 10 -9.57 23.54 -8.14
C ARG A 10 -9.54 24.97 -7.62
N GLU A 11 -10.66 25.69 -7.72
CA GLU A 11 -10.81 27.03 -7.17
C GLU A 11 -10.63 27.02 -5.65
N LEU A 12 -11.29 26.07 -4.96
CA LEU A 12 -11.14 25.90 -3.52
C LEU A 12 -9.71 25.52 -3.12
N LEU A 13 -9.03 24.67 -3.88
CA LEU A 13 -7.65 24.30 -3.61
C LEU A 13 -6.70 25.50 -3.64
N HIS A 14 -6.81 26.39 -4.64
CA HIS A 14 -6.01 27.62 -4.68
C HIS A 14 -6.39 28.62 -3.60
N ALA A 15 -7.67 28.68 -3.21
CA ALA A 15 -8.12 29.58 -2.14
C ALA A 15 -7.67 29.13 -0.74
N LYS A 16 -7.46 27.81 -0.55
CA LYS A 16 -7.17 27.19 0.74
C LYS A 16 -5.71 26.76 0.90
N SER A 17 -4.94 26.75 -0.18
CA SER A 17 -3.50 26.54 -0.15
C SER A 17 -2.78 27.75 0.44
N LYS A 18 -1.52 27.55 0.83
CA LYS A 18 -0.63 28.65 1.23
C LYS A 18 0.79 28.40 0.76
N LYS A 19 1.53 29.49 0.54
CA LYS A 19 2.95 29.41 0.24
C LYS A 19 3.76 29.38 1.52
N ILE A 20 4.77 28.52 1.56
CA ILE A 20 5.76 28.43 2.62
C ILE A 20 7.16 28.30 2.02
N THR A 21 8.18 28.55 2.84
CA THR A 21 9.55 28.16 2.53
C THR A 21 9.81 26.77 3.10
N ASP A 22 10.19 25.81 2.26
CA ASP A 22 10.54 24.47 2.71
C ASP A 22 11.95 24.43 3.37
N PRO A 23 12.35 23.30 4.00
CA PRO A 23 13.66 23.20 4.65
C PRO A 23 14.87 23.40 3.71
N ALA A 24 14.68 23.27 2.40
CA ALA A 24 15.71 23.52 1.39
C ALA A 24 15.71 24.99 0.88
N GLY A 25 14.89 25.85 1.47
CA GLY A 25 14.82 27.27 1.11
C GLY A 25 13.95 27.59 -0.11
N ARG A 26 13.20 26.62 -0.64
CA ARG A 26 12.36 26.81 -1.84
C ARG A 26 10.97 27.28 -1.44
N GLU A 27 10.36 28.15 -2.24
CA GLU A 27 8.94 28.44 -2.11
C GLU A 27 8.09 27.26 -2.60
N VAL A 28 7.14 26.83 -1.78
CA VAL A 28 6.25 25.70 -2.05
C VAL A 28 4.84 26.07 -1.68
N GLU A 29 3.90 25.78 -2.57
CA GLU A 29 2.48 25.85 -2.27
C GLU A 29 2.04 24.54 -1.60
N ILE A 30 1.45 24.65 -0.41
CA ILE A 30 1.06 23.51 0.41
C ILE A 30 -0.42 23.56 0.77
N LEU A 31 -0.99 22.37 0.99
CA LEU A 31 -2.35 22.17 1.48
C LEU A 31 -2.32 21.40 2.80
N GLU A 32 -2.75 22.04 3.88
CA GLU A 32 -2.86 21.39 5.19
C GLU A 32 -4.07 20.46 5.25
N ASP A 33 -3.95 19.37 6.00
CA ASP A 33 -4.99 18.33 6.11
C ASP A 33 -6.36 18.89 6.52
N ALA A 34 -6.39 19.83 7.48
CA ALA A 34 -7.63 20.45 7.93
C ALA A 34 -8.35 21.22 6.82
N GLN A 35 -7.60 21.81 5.87
CA GLN A 35 -8.18 22.48 4.71
C GLN A 35 -8.58 21.47 3.64
N ALA A 36 -7.74 20.47 3.39
CA ALA A 36 -8.07 19.40 2.45
C ALA A 36 -9.37 18.66 2.81
N SER A 37 -9.60 18.39 4.11
CA SER A 37 -10.85 17.79 4.58
C SER A 37 -12.07 18.70 4.34
N LYS A 38 -11.94 20.01 4.58
CA LYS A 38 -13.01 20.97 4.27
C LYS A 38 -13.33 21.00 2.78
N VAL A 39 -12.31 21.01 1.92
CA VAL A 39 -12.50 20.93 0.46
C VAL A 39 -13.20 19.63 0.08
N ALA A 40 -12.83 18.51 0.70
CA ALA A 40 -13.49 17.21 0.48
C ALA A 40 -14.99 17.27 0.85
N GLU A 41 -15.32 17.84 2.01
CA GLU A 41 -16.70 18.02 2.48
C GLU A 41 -17.50 18.96 1.57
N GLU A 42 -16.97 20.15 1.27
CA GLU A 42 -17.62 21.17 0.42
C GLU A 42 -17.89 20.63 -1.00
N CYS A 43 -16.97 19.81 -1.55
CA CYS A 43 -17.09 19.22 -2.87
C CYS A 43 -17.80 17.86 -2.91
N HIS A 44 -18.23 17.31 -1.77
CA HIS A 44 -18.74 15.94 -1.65
C HIS A 44 -17.79 14.90 -2.27
N SER A 45 -16.50 15.06 -2.02
CA SER A 45 -15.41 14.24 -2.56
C SER A 45 -14.66 13.51 -1.45
N THR A 46 -13.74 12.62 -1.81
CA THR A 46 -12.85 11.95 -0.85
C THR A 46 -11.57 12.76 -0.66
N LEU A 47 -10.94 12.62 0.51
CA LEU A 47 -9.62 13.22 0.74
C LEU A 47 -8.57 12.72 -0.28
N HIS A 48 -8.68 11.45 -0.69
CA HIS A 48 -7.89 10.86 -1.76
C HIS A 48 -7.96 11.68 -3.06
N ASN A 49 -9.18 11.98 -3.52
CA ASN A 49 -9.39 12.76 -4.74
C ASN A 49 -8.89 14.20 -4.59
N VAL A 50 -9.12 14.82 -3.42
CA VAL A 50 -8.58 16.17 -3.12
C VAL A 50 -7.06 16.19 -3.23
N TYR A 51 -6.37 15.19 -2.68
CA TYR A 51 -4.91 15.10 -2.79
C TYR A 51 -4.44 14.87 -4.22
N ILE A 52 -5.12 14.03 -5.01
CA ILE A 52 -4.79 13.84 -6.43
C ILE A 52 -4.91 15.16 -7.20
N GLU A 53 -5.99 15.91 -7.02
CA GLU A 53 -6.17 17.20 -7.72
C GLU A 53 -5.16 18.24 -7.22
N ALA A 54 -4.90 18.33 -5.90
CA ALA A 54 -3.89 19.22 -5.34
C ALA A 54 -2.50 18.95 -5.95
N LEU A 55 -2.07 17.69 -5.95
CA LEU A 55 -0.79 17.28 -6.55
C LEU A 55 -0.75 17.54 -8.06
N THR A 56 -1.88 17.39 -8.76
CA THR A 56 -2.01 17.72 -10.19
C THR A 56 -1.81 19.22 -10.45
N LEU A 57 -2.24 20.08 -9.53
CA LEU A 57 -2.01 21.52 -9.57
C LEU A 57 -0.62 21.96 -9.06
N GLY A 58 0.23 21.02 -8.63
CA GLY A 58 1.53 21.33 -8.01
C GLY A 58 1.43 21.82 -6.56
N ILE A 59 0.27 21.64 -5.92
CA ILE A 59 0.06 21.95 -4.51
C ILE A 59 0.40 20.70 -3.69
N CYS A 60 1.38 20.81 -2.81
CA CYS A 60 1.83 19.68 -1.99
C CYS A 60 0.92 19.48 -0.77
N PRO A 61 0.28 18.31 -0.58
CA PRO A 61 -0.29 17.97 0.72
C PRO A 61 0.81 18.08 1.80
N TYR A 62 0.56 18.87 2.83
CA TYR A 62 1.61 19.33 3.75
C TYR A 62 2.34 18.18 4.44
N ARG A 63 1.61 17.09 4.74
CA ARG A 63 2.17 15.86 5.32
C ARG A 63 3.31 15.23 4.50
N TYR A 64 3.36 15.45 3.18
CA TYR A 64 4.40 14.89 2.31
C TYR A 64 5.57 15.84 2.06
N LEU A 65 5.55 17.05 2.64
CA LEU A 65 6.60 18.05 2.42
C LEU A 65 7.99 17.51 2.75
N ARG A 66 8.12 16.69 3.80
CA ARG A 66 9.40 16.09 4.20
C ARG A 66 9.89 14.97 3.28
N ASN A 67 9.03 14.44 2.41
CA ASN A 67 9.43 13.44 1.41
C ASN A 67 9.97 14.09 0.13
N ARG A 68 9.73 15.40 -0.06
CA ARG A 68 9.91 16.11 -1.33
C ARG A 68 11.31 16.07 -1.93
N GLU A 69 12.34 15.96 -1.07
CA GLU A 69 13.73 15.81 -1.52
C GLU A 69 13.98 14.48 -2.25
N ALA A 70 13.30 13.42 -1.81
CA ALA A 70 13.46 12.07 -2.38
C ALA A 70 12.34 11.71 -3.36
N ILE A 71 11.16 12.33 -3.21
CA ILE A 71 9.95 12.06 -3.98
C ILE A 71 9.38 13.40 -4.43
N SER A 72 9.57 13.75 -5.70
CA SER A 72 9.00 14.96 -6.30
C SER A 72 7.46 14.96 -6.23
N LEU A 73 6.82 16.11 -6.46
CA LEU A 73 5.35 16.20 -6.47
C LEU A 73 4.73 15.32 -7.57
N GLN A 74 5.41 15.18 -8.71
CA GLN A 74 4.97 14.32 -9.80
C GLN A 74 5.08 12.83 -9.41
N GLU A 75 6.14 12.43 -8.72
CA GLU A 75 6.28 11.06 -8.21
C GLU A 75 5.29 10.77 -7.08
N GLN A 76 5.04 11.74 -6.20
CA GLN A 76 4.01 11.65 -5.16
C GLN A 76 2.61 11.51 -5.76
N LEU A 77 2.31 12.19 -6.88
CA LEU A 77 1.09 11.98 -7.65
C LEU A 77 1.02 10.56 -8.22
N GLY A 78 2.16 10.04 -8.70
CA GLY A 78 2.28 8.65 -9.13
C GLY A 78 1.95 7.66 -8.00
N LEU A 79 2.53 7.86 -6.81
CA LEU A 79 2.22 7.07 -5.62
C LEU A 79 0.74 7.16 -5.26
N ALA A 80 0.17 8.37 -5.22
CA ALA A 80 -1.23 8.60 -4.91
C ALA A 80 -2.21 7.96 -5.91
N LYS A 81 -1.78 7.68 -7.15
CA LYS A 81 -2.58 6.98 -8.17
C LYS A 81 -2.31 5.47 -8.21
N SER A 82 -1.29 5.00 -7.53
CA SER A 82 -0.87 3.60 -7.59
C SER A 82 -1.67 2.70 -6.65
N ARG A 83 -1.70 1.42 -6.99
CA ARG A 83 -2.34 0.33 -6.25
C ARG A 83 -1.30 -0.72 -5.91
N VAL A 84 -1.14 -1.02 -4.63
CA VAL A 84 -0.21 -2.05 -4.14
C VAL A 84 -1.00 -3.12 -3.40
N ALA A 85 -0.75 -4.40 -3.71
CA ALA A 85 -1.29 -5.51 -2.94
C ALA A 85 -0.23 -6.06 -2.00
N VAL A 86 -0.53 -6.18 -0.71
CA VAL A 86 0.35 -6.78 0.30
C VAL A 86 -0.28 -8.09 0.76
N ILE A 87 0.42 -9.19 0.53
CA ILE A 87 -0.05 -10.54 0.84
C ILE A 87 0.66 -11.01 2.12
N GLY A 88 -0.12 -11.14 3.19
CA GLY A 88 0.33 -11.27 4.57
C GLY A 88 0.34 -9.91 5.28
N ALA A 89 -0.38 -9.81 6.39
CA ALA A 89 -0.45 -8.63 7.27
C ALA A 89 0.21 -8.90 8.64
N GLY A 90 1.16 -9.86 8.66
CA GLY A 90 1.94 -10.22 9.84
C GLY A 90 3.08 -9.22 10.17
N GLY A 91 4.19 -9.73 10.71
CA GLY A 91 5.31 -8.88 11.17
C GLY A 91 5.92 -8.02 10.06
N LEU A 92 6.27 -8.64 8.93
CA LEU A 92 6.82 -7.95 7.76
C LEU A 92 5.75 -7.10 7.04
N GLY A 93 4.63 -7.73 6.67
CA GLY A 93 3.58 -7.08 5.91
C GLY A 93 2.97 -5.88 6.63
N GLY A 94 2.77 -5.97 7.95
CA GLY A 94 2.29 -4.84 8.76
C GLY A 94 3.22 -3.62 8.69
N GLN A 95 4.54 -3.81 8.71
CA GLN A 95 5.49 -2.71 8.55
C GLN A 95 5.42 -2.11 7.15
N VAL A 96 5.35 -2.95 6.12
CA VAL A 96 5.21 -2.49 4.72
C VAL A 96 3.93 -1.66 4.54
N ILE A 97 2.80 -2.13 5.06
CA ILE A 97 1.51 -1.42 5.03
C ILE A 97 1.64 -0.03 5.69
N LEU A 98 2.24 0.03 6.88
CA LEU A 98 2.41 1.28 7.62
C LEU A 98 3.31 2.29 6.90
N LEU A 99 4.36 1.82 6.23
CA LEU A 99 5.27 2.65 5.44
C LEU A 99 4.60 3.14 4.16
N LEU A 100 3.94 2.25 3.40
CA LEU A 100 3.21 2.62 2.18
C LEU A 100 2.08 3.63 2.45
N ALA A 101 1.36 3.45 3.56
CA ALA A 101 0.33 4.40 3.99
C ALA A 101 0.91 5.79 4.29
N ARG A 102 2.07 5.85 4.97
CA ARG A 102 2.77 7.12 5.26
C ARG A 102 3.34 7.79 4.01
N MET A 103 3.80 6.98 3.04
CA MET A 103 4.26 7.47 1.75
C MET A 103 3.12 7.94 0.83
N GLY A 104 1.85 7.71 1.20
CA GLY A 104 0.71 8.20 0.44
C GLY A 104 0.41 7.39 -0.82
N ILE A 105 0.57 6.08 -0.75
CA ILE A 105 0.12 5.18 -1.82
C ILE A 105 -1.39 5.34 -2.03
N GLY A 106 -1.87 5.23 -3.27
CA GLY A 106 -3.27 5.48 -3.58
C GLY A 106 -4.20 4.43 -2.98
N THR A 107 -3.95 3.17 -3.31
CA THR A 107 -4.75 2.03 -2.86
C THR A 107 -3.85 0.92 -2.31
N LEU A 108 -4.21 0.41 -1.13
CA LEU A 108 -3.64 -0.79 -0.52
C LEU A 108 -4.68 -1.91 -0.55
N VAL A 109 -4.35 -3.02 -1.21
CA VAL A 109 -5.08 -4.28 -1.04
C VAL A 109 -4.33 -5.09 0.02
N VAL A 110 -4.97 -5.39 1.14
CA VAL A 110 -4.35 -6.14 2.24
C VAL A 110 -5.00 -7.50 2.33
N VAL A 111 -4.24 -8.56 2.09
CA VAL A 111 -4.75 -9.94 2.07
C VAL A 111 -4.11 -10.73 3.20
N ASP A 112 -4.91 -11.27 4.10
CA ASP A 112 -4.48 -12.18 5.17
C ASP A 112 -5.71 -12.93 5.68
N TYR A 113 -5.61 -14.21 6.03
CA TYR A 113 -6.75 -14.99 6.49
C TYR A 113 -6.87 -15.05 8.02
N ASP A 114 -5.83 -14.65 8.74
CA ASP A 114 -5.76 -14.75 10.19
C ASP A 114 -6.43 -13.57 10.91
N VAL A 115 -6.59 -13.77 12.21
CA VAL A 115 -6.85 -12.72 13.21
C VAL A 115 -5.60 -12.46 14.04
N PHE A 116 -5.55 -11.35 14.78
CA PHE A 116 -4.47 -11.12 15.74
C PHE A 116 -4.62 -11.96 17.00
N ASP A 117 -3.51 -12.58 17.41
CA ASP A 117 -3.37 -13.38 18.62
C ASP A 117 -2.36 -12.74 19.60
N GLU A 118 -2.41 -13.07 20.89
CA GLU A 118 -1.48 -12.54 21.91
C GLU A 118 -0.01 -12.78 21.54
N THR A 119 0.29 -13.92 20.92
CA THR A 119 1.65 -14.25 20.45
C THR A 119 2.16 -13.30 19.35
N ASN A 120 1.29 -12.45 18.78
CA ASN A 120 1.65 -11.50 17.74
C ASN A 120 2.13 -10.16 18.30
N LEU A 121 1.73 -9.83 19.54
CA LEU A 121 2.02 -8.56 20.22
C LEU A 121 3.52 -8.25 20.32
N ASN A 122 4.37 -9.28 20.29
CA ASN A 122 5.81 -9.12 20.39
C ASN A 122 6.49 -8.57 19.13
N ARG A 123 5.84 -8.64 17.95
CA ARG A 123 6.52 -8.37 16.66
C ARG A 123 5.65 -7.78 15.56
N GLN A 124 4.33 -7.89 15.64
CA GLN A 124 3.44 -7.42 14.58
C GLN A 124 2.95 -6.01 14.90
N ALA A 125 3.42 -5.01 14.17
CA ALA A 125 3.16 -3.60 14.49
C ALA A 125 1.69 -3.16 14.42
N LEU A 126 0.85 -3.95 13.74
CA LEU A 126 -0.59 -3.72 13.67
C LEU A 126 -1.37 -4.43 14.79
N SER A 127 -0.68 -5.19 15.65
CA SER A 127 -1.27 -5.85 16.81
C SER A 127 -1.23 -4.97 18.06
N SER A 128 -2.32 -4.94 18.81
CA SER A 128 -2.44 -4.31 20.12
C SER A 128 -3.50 -5.04 20.94
N MET A 129 -3.64 -4.69 22.23
CA MET A 129 -4.73 -5.22 23.07
C MET A 129 -6.11 -4.98 22.44
N GLU A 130 -6.29 -3.88 21.70
CA GLU A 130 -7.56 -3.52 21.06
C GLU A 130 -7.81 -4.28 19.76
N THR A 131 -6.79 -4.89 19.16
CA THR A 131 -6.91 -5.63 17.89
C THR A 131 -6.93 -7.15 18.06
N LEU A 132 -6.71 -7.67 19.27
CA LEU A 132 -6.81 -9.10 19.55
C LEU A 132 -8.17 -9.65 19.10
N GLY A 133 -8.14 -10.79 18.40
CA GLY A 133 -9.31 -11.43 17.80
C GLY A 133 -9.87 -10.75 16.55
N LYS A 134 -9.36 -9.58 16.15
CA LYS A 134 -9.80 -8.90 14.92
C LYS A 134 -9.06 -9.45 13.69
N PRO A 135 -9.74 -9.53 12.53
CA PRO A 135 -9.09 -9.83 11.26
C PRO A 135 -7.94 -8.88 10.98
N LYS A 136 -6.77 -9.44 10.64
CA LYS A 136 -5.57 -8.61 10.36
C LYS A 136 -5.80 -7.58 9.24
N PRO A 137 -6.47 -7.91 8.12
CA PRO A 137 -6.73 -6.92 7.06
C PRO A 137 -7.63 -5.77 7.51
N GLU A 138 -8.65 -6.04 8.32
CA GLU A 138 -9.58 -5.02 8.82
C GLU A 138 -8.89 -4.08 9.82
N ALA A 139 -8.10 -4.66 10.74
CA ALA A 139 -7.28 -3.88 11.65
C ALA A 139 -6.25 -3.02 10.89
N ALA A 140 -5.64 -3.55 9.83
CA ALA A 140 -4.77 -2.76 8.95
C ALA A 140 -5.53 -1.57 8.33
N ALA A 141 -6.76 -1.78 7.84
CA ALA A 141 -7.57 -0.71 7.27
C ALA A 141 -7.89 0.39 8.30
N ALA A 142 -8.27 0.00 9.52
CA ALA A 142 -8.52 0.94 10.61
C ALA A 142 -7.28 1.75 10.99
N THR A 143 -6.12 1.09 11.12
CA THR A 143 -4.86 1.75 11.44
C THR A 143 -4.41 2.69 10.31
N VAL A 144 -4.50 2.26 9.05
CA VAL A 144 -4.16 3.13 7.92
C VAL A 144 -5.08 4.34 7.87
N SER A 145 -6.38 4.17 8.10
CA SER A 145 -7.32 5.29 8.12
C SER A 145 -7.00 6.32 9.21
N SER A 146 -6.44 5.91 10.35
CA SER A 146 -6.04 6.85 11.42
C SER A 146 -4.72 7.57 11.11
N ILE A 147 -3.87 7.00 10.25
CA ILE A 147 -2.58 7.58 9.84
C ILE A 147 -2.74 8.48 8.61
N ASN A 148 -3.43 7.97 7.60
CA ASN A 148 -3.60 8.62 6.32
C ASN A 148 -4.95 8.26 5.67
N PRO A 149 -6.01 9.03 5.98
CA PRO A 149 -7.35 8.77 5.43
C PRO A 149 -7.45 9.03 3.92
N ALA A 150 -6.40 9.56 3.27
CA ALA A 150 -6.34 9.68 1.81
C ALA A 150 -5.91 8.37 1.11
N VAL A 151 -5.41 7.38 1.86
CA VAL A 151 -5.04 6.06 1.34
C VAL A 151 -6.27 5.16 1.41
N LYS A 152 -6.70 4.62 0.27
CA LYS A 152 -7.81 3.66 0.23
C LYS A 152 -7.29 2.28 0.61
N VAL A 153 -7.90 1.64 1.61
CA VAL A 153 -7.59 0.24 1.95
C VAL A 153 -8.73 -0.68 1.52
N ILE A 154 -8.39 -1.78 0.87
CA ILE A 154 -9.28 -2.88 0.53
C ILE A 154 -8.84 -4.09 1.37
N PRO A 155 -9.50 -4.34 2.51
CA PRO A 155 -9.19 -5.50 3.34
C PRO A 155 -9.79 -6.77 2.73
N CYS A 156 -9.00 -7.83 2.65
CA CYS A 156 -9.42 -9.13 2.13
C CYS A 156 -9.08 -10.22 3.16
N GLN A 157 -10.04 -10.61 3.99
CA GLN A 157 -9.87 -11.69 4.95
C GLN A 157 -10.04 -13.07 4.29
N VAL A 158 -9.06 -13.48 3.49
CA VAL A 158 -9.10 -14.73 2.73
C VAL A 158 -7.72 -15.36 2.64
N LYS A 159 -7.66 -16.69 2.55
CA LYS A 159 -6.42 -17.37 2.18
C LYS A 159 -6.27 -17.26 0.68
N LEU A 160 -5.15 -16.70 0.23
CA LEU A 160 -4.90 -16.53 -1.19
C LEU A 160 -4.69 -17.92 -1.83
N ASP A 161 -5.43 -18.20 -2.91
CA ASP A 161 -5.32 -19.45 -3.67
C ASP A 161 -5.44 -19.18 -5.18
N SER A 162 -5.29 -20.23 -6.01
CA SER A 162 -5.37 -20.08 -7.46
C SER A 162 -6.73 -19.63 -7.99
N SER A 163 -7.81 -19.80 -7.20
CA SER A 163 -9.17 -19.44 -7.59
C SER A 163 -9.48 -17.95 -7.36
N ASN A 164 -8.90 -17.35 -6.32
CA ASN A 164 -9.17 -15.96 -5.94
C ASN A 164 -8.04 -14.98 -6.29
N ALA A 165 -6.80 -15.45 -6.43
CA ALA A 165 -5.65 -14.57 -6.60
C ALA A 165 -5.72 -13.67 -7.86
N PRO A 166 -6.13 -14.17 -9.05
CA PRO A 166 -6.22 -13.31 -10.22
C PRO A 166 -7.15 -12.10 -10.02
N GLU A 167 -8.31 -12.32 -9.41
CA GLU A 167 -9.30 -11.27 -9.17
C GLU A 167 -8.77 -10.23 -8.15
N ILE A 168 -8.25 -10.70 -7.03
CA ILE A 168 -7.74 -9.83 -5.95
C ILE A 168 -6.57 -8.95 -6.42
N LEU A 169 -5.66 -9.54 -7.20
CA LEU A 169 -4.42 -8.89 -7.64
C LEU A 169 -4.60 -8.03 -8.91
N THR A 170 -5.74 -8.15 -9.60
CA THR A 170 -5.98 -7.40 -10.84
C THR A 170 -5.88 -5.89 -10.61
N GLY A 171 -5.13 -5.21 -11.48
CA GLY A 171 -4.91 -3.77 -11.45
C GLY A 171 -3.89 -3.30 -10.41
N ALA A 172 -3.26 -4.19 -9.65
CA ALA A 172 -2.12 -3.82 -8.81
C ALA A 172 -0.92 -3.43 -9.69
N ASN A 173 -0.26 -2.33 -9.34
CA ASN A 173 1.00 -1.92 -9.97
C ASN A 173 2.17 -2.74 -9.46
N VAL A 174 2.14 -3.14 -8.19
CA VAL A 174 3.15 -3.96 -7.52
C VAL A 174 2.44 -4.87 -6.51
N VAL A 175 2.93 -6.10 -6.37
CA VAL A 175 2.54 -7.01 -5.29
C VAL A 175 3.73 -7.17 -4.32
N VAL A 176 3.45 -7.17 -3.03
CA VAL A 176 4.42 -7.48 -1.97
C VAL A 176 4.08 -8.85 -1.39
N ASP A 177 5.05 -9.75 -1.43
CA ASP A 177 5.01 -11.03 -0.74
C ASP A 177 5.61 -10.88 0.66
N ALA A 178 4.75 -11.04 1.66
CA ALA A 178 5.08 -11.12 3.07
C ALA A 178 4.55 -12.42 3.70
N LEU A 179 4.44 -13.48 2.90
CA LEU A 179 3.99 -14.81 3.32
C LEU A 179 5.11 -15.54 4.06
N ASP A 180 4.74 -16.49 4.92
CA ASP A 180 5.66 -17.27 5.75
C ASP A 180 5.93 -18.69 5.22
N ASN A 181 5.19 -19.16 4.21
CA ASN A 181 5.33 -20.50 3.65
C ASN A 181 5.72 -20.50 2.17
N VAL A 182 6.60 -21.41 1.78
CA VAL A 182 7.22 -21.44 0.44
C VAL A 182 6.20 -21.76 -0.66
N GLN A 183 5.21 -22.61 -0.39
CA GLN A 183 4.21 -23.01 -1.40
C GLN A 183 3.36 -21.82 -1.86
N ASP A 184 2.84 -21.02 -0.92
CA ASP A 184 2.02 -19.85 -1.24
C ASP A 184 2.85 -18.76 -1.94
N ARG A 185 4.16 -18.64 -1.63
CA ARG A 185 5.07 -17.72 -2.35
C ARG A 185 5.19 -18.08 -3.84
N PHE A 186 5.34 -19.37 -4.15
CA PHE A 186 5.38 -19.83 -5.55
C PHE A 186 4.03 -19.67 -6.27
N LEU A 187 2.92 -19.87 -5.57
CA LEU A 187 1.59 -19.57 -6.12
C LEU A 187 1.48 -18.08 -6.47
N LEU A 188 1.90 -17.21 -5.55
CA LEU A 188 1.87 -15.77 -5.73
C LEU A 188 2.73 -15.34 -6.91
N GLU A 189 3.98 -15.81 -6.99
CA GLU A 189 4.89 -15.53 -8.12
C GLU A 189 4.30 -15.98 -9.46
N ARG A 190 3.73 -17.19 -9.54
CA ARG A 190 3.09 -17.66 -10.78
C ARG A 190 1.92 -16.77 -11.18
N THR A 191 1.14 -16.30 -10.21
CA THR A 191 -0.03 -15.46 -10.47
C THR A 191 0.38 -14.06 -10.93
N THR A 192 1.34 -13.42 -10.25
CA THR A 192 1.82 -12.09 -10.62
C THR A 192 2.48 -12.09 -11.99
N LYS A 193 3.28 -13.12 -12.32
CA LYS A 193 3.83 -13.32 -13.66
C LYS A 193 2.76 -13.42 -14.74
N LYS A 194 1.71 -14.22 -14.52
CA LYS A 194 0.58 -14.33 -15.45
C LYS A 194 -0.15 -13.00 -15.67
N LEU A 195 -0.25 -12.18 -14.63
CA LEU A 195 -0.87 -10.86 -14.69
C LEU A 195 0.07 -9.76 -15.20
N GLY A 196 1.36 -10.05 -15.41
CA GLY A 196 2.35 -9.05 -15.79
C GLY A 196 2.69 -8.04 -14.69
N ILE A 197 2.51 -8.41 -13.42
CA ILE A 197 2.72 -7.52 -12.27
C ILE A 197 4.05 -7.85 -11.59
N PRO A 198 4.91 -6.86 -11.30
CA PRO A 198 6.14 -7.09 -10.53
C PRO A 198 5.82 -7.50 -9.08
N LEU A 199 6.65 -8.39 -8.55
CA LEU A 199 6.58 -8.90 -7.18
C LEU A 199 7.80 -8.42 -6.38
N VAL A 200 7.57 -7.88 -5.19
CA VAL A 200 8.61 -7.62 -4.19
C VAL A 200 8.50 -8.71 -3.13
N HIS A 201 9.46 -9.62 -3.13
CA HIS A 201 9.55 -10.71 -2.18
C HIS A 201 10.33 -10.28 -0.94
N GLY A 202 9.75 -10.54 0.24
CA GLY A 202 10.45 -10.45 1.51
C GLY A 202 10.20 -11.68 2.38
N ALA A 203 11.25 -12.17 3.02
CA ALA A 203 11.16 -13.31 3.93
C ALA A 203 12.11 -13.13 5.12
N LEU A 204 11.74 -13.72 6.25
CA LEU A 204 12.53 -13.75 7.48
C LEU A 204 12.62 -15.19 7.99
N ALA A 205 13.82 -15.61 8.40
CA ALA A 205 14.07 -16.90 9.04
C ALA A 205 15.13 -16.72 10.14
N GLY A 206 14.71 -16.75 11.40
CA GLY A 206 15.62 -16.48 12.52
C GLY A 206 16.25 -15.09 12.45
N PHE A 207 17.58 -15.04 12.32
CA PHE A 207 18.35 -13.79 12.19
C PHE A 207 18.62 -13.38 10.74
N GLU A 208 18.13 -14.16 9.77
CA GLU A 208 18.32 -13.88 8.36
C GLU A 208 17.08 -13.24 7.74
N GLY A 209 17.31 -12.24 6.91
CA GLY A 209 16.29 -11.60 6.09
C GLY A 209 16.68 -11.65 4.62
N GLN A 210 15.68 -11.81 3.77
CA GLN A 210 15.84 -11.86 2.33
C GLN A 210 14.89 -10.85 1.69
N VAL A 211 15.38 -10.15 0.67
CA VAL A 211 14.58 -9.25 -0.16
C VAL A 211 14.97 -9.42 -1.62
N MET A 212 13.98 -9.50 -2.50
CA MET A 212 14.19 -9.64 -3.94
C MET A 212 13.07 -8.96 -4.70
N THR A 213 13.40 -8.33 -5.83
CA THR A 213 12.40 -7.90 -6.82
C THR A 213 12.35 -8.92 -7.95
N ILE A 214 11.15 -9.30 -8.37
CA ILE A 214 10.89 -10.27 -9.43
C ILE A 214 9.95 -9.61 -10.43
N PHE A 215 10.49 -9.20 -11.57
CA PHE A 215 9.72 -8.74 -12.72
C PHE A 215 9.10 -9.93 -13.47
N PRO A 216 8.07 -9.72 -14.30
CA PRO A 216 7.35 -10.82 -14.97
C PRO A 216 8.23 -11.78 -15.79
N GLY A 217 9.32 -11.27 -16.37
CA GLY A 217 10.29 -12.06 -17.15
C GLY A 217 11.40 -12.72 -16.33
N ASP A 218 11.52 -12.41 -15.04
CA ASP A 218 12.65 -12.87 -14.24
C ASP A 218 12.55 -14.36 -13.90
N PRO A 219 13.68 -15.04 -13.66
CA PRO A 219 13.67 -16.43 -13.22
C PRO A 219 12.88 -16.69 -11.92
N GLY A 220 12.85 -15.71 -11.00
CA GLY A 220 12.07 -15.71 -9.76
C GLY A 220 12.60 -16.60 -8.64
N LEU A 221 11.71 -17.08 -7.76
CA LEU A 221 12.06 -17.70 -6.48
C LEU A 221 12.79 -19.05 -6.61
N LYS A 222 12.73 -19.68 -7.79
CA LYS A 222 13.39 -20.97 -8.05
C LYS A 222 14.90 -20.96 -7.79
N HIS A 223 15.56 -19.81 -7.87
CA HIS A 223 17.00 -19.71 -7.53
C HIS A 223 17.26 -19.65 -6.02
N LEU A 224 16.27 -19.19 -5.24
CA LEU A 224 16.35 -19.10 -3.78
C LEU A 224 15.95 -20.44 -3.13
N TYR A 225 14.82 -21.02 -3.53
CA TYR A 225 14.24 -22.22 -2.90
C TYR A 225 14.48 -23.52 -3.68
N ARG A 226 15.67 -23.66 -4.26
CA ARG A 226 16.06 -24.61 -5.31
C ARG A 226 15.74 -26.11 -5.07
N ASN A 227 15.23 -26.50 -3.89
CA ASN A 227 14.88 -27.88 -3.51
C ASN A 227 13.50 -28.10 -2.83
N GLU A 228 12.65 -27.08 -2.63
CA GLU A 228 11.37 -27.27 -1.89
C GLU A 228 10.10 -27.25 -2.78
N GLY A 229 10.25 -27.00 -4.08
CA GLY A 229 9.15 -27.04 -5.06
C GLY A 229 8.82 -28.44 -5.62
N ALA A 230 9.53 -29.50 -5.18
CA ALA A 230 9.44 -30.86 -5.72
C ALA A 230 8.70 -31.85 -4.78
N GLY A 231 7.79 -31.35 -3.93
CA GLY A 231 6.96 -32.18 -3.05
C GLY A 231 5.58 -32.45 -3.65
N GLY A 232 5.51 -33.17 -4.77
CA GLY A 232 4.23 -33.41 -5.44
C GLY A 232 4.27 -34.26 -6.70
N ASP A 233 5.02 -35.36 -6.72
CA ASP A 233 4.61 -36.61 -7.38
C ASP A 233 5.54 -37.74 -6.90
N LYS A 234 5.01 -38.68 -6.13
CA LYS A 234 5.63 -39.98 -5.91
C LYS A 234 4.70 -41.02 -6.51
N SER A 235 4.75 -41.13 -7.83
CA SER A 235 4.26 -42.27 -8.58
C SER A 235 5.42 -42.82 -9.41
N GLU A 236 6.20 -43.70 -8.80
CA GLU A 236 6.92 -44.82 -9.41
C GLU A 236 7.34 -45.81 -8.31
#